data_AF-A0A7C5UUB7-F1
#
_entry.id   AF-A0A7C5UUB7-F1
#
_cell.length_a   1.000
_cell.length_b   1.000
_cell.length_c   1.000
_cell.angle_alpha   90.00
_cell.angle_beta   90.00
_cell.angle_gamma   90.00
#
_symmetry.space_group_name_H-M   'P 1'
#
loop_
_entity.id
_entity.type
_entity.pdbx_description
1 polymer ?
#
loop_
_entity_poly.entity_id
_entity_poly.type
_entity_poly.pdbx_seq_one_letter_code
_entity_poly.pdbx_strand_id
1 'polypeptide(L)'
;MIKKLNFQKKGLNLKTKILVFLLLFMIFEYLNYKFWSNYSVQSPILIKFQSPIIKKKGIYPYRQTNNTPLKSSKNGQILSVFGQEREKKEFRPELEAIYIYFGKDITAYAIAMAESGLNCKRTSDTSDYGLMQIHLPLHQWRFDKFGGKWDNCFDNVKVAYEIYKEQKWEPWSVYKNKRYLDYLEQAKLLVNSYFEGR
;
A
#
# COMPACT_ATOMS: atom_id res chain seq x y z
N MET A 1 -3.28 50.46 53.29
CA MET A 1 -4.59 49.97 53.79
C MET A 1 -5.31 49.29 52.63
N ILE A 2 -5.23 47.96 52.53
CA ILE A 2 -5.80 47.20 51.39
C ILE A 2 -7.28 46.96 51.66
N LYS A 3 -8.17 47.53 50.83
CA LYS A 3 -9.61 47.29 50.91
C LYS A 3 -9.91 45.84 50.57
N LYS A 4 -10.50 45.10 51.52
CA LYS A 4 -11.01 43.74 51.27
C LYS A 4 -12.19 43.83 50.31
N LEU A 5 -11.99 43.36 49.08
CA LEU A 5 -13.07 43.17 48.10
C LEU A 5 -13.93 41.98 48.55
N ASN A 6 -15.16 42.28 48.95
CA ASN A 6 -16.12 41.28 49.40
C ASN A 6 -16.91 40.78 48.17
N PHE A 7 -16.45 39.68 47.57
CA PHE A 7 -17.17 39.05 46.46
C PHE A 7 -18.34 38.23 47.02
N GLN A 8 -19.56 38.76 46.92
CA GLN A 8 -20.76 37.97 47.15
C GLN A 8 -20.78 36.78 46.17
N LYS A 9 -20.78 35.56 46.71
CA LYS A 9 -20.87 34.31 45.95
C LYS A 9 -22.27 34.13 45.34
N LYS A 10 -22.57 34.90 44.30
CA LYS A 10 -23.71 34.59 43.42
C LYS A 10 -23.26 33.48 42.48
N GLY A 11 -23.81 32.27 42.65
CA GLY A 11 -23.48 31.13 41.80
C GLY A 11 -23.74 31.43 40.32
N LEU A 12 -22.85 30.96 39.45
CA LEU A 12 -22.99 31.09 38.00
C LEU A 12 -24.27 30.42 37.51
N ASN A 13 -24.99 31.09 36.61
CA ASN A 13 -26.13 30.49 35.90
C ASN A 13 -25.65 29.30 35.05
N LEU A 14 -26.48 28.27 34.92
CA LEU A 14 -26.23 27.07 34.10
C LEU A 14 -25.77 27.42 32.67
N LYS A 15 -26.38 28.43 32.03
CA LYS A 15 -25.96 28.89 30.70
C LYS A 15 -24.50 29.35 30.68
N THR A 16 -24.10 30.11 31.70
CA THR A 16 -22.71 30.58 31.83
C THR A 16 -21.75 29.43 32.10
N LYS A 17 -22.14 28.42 32.88
CA LYS A 17 -21.32 27.22 33.11
C LYS A 17 -21.08 26.43 31.83
N ILE A 18 -22.11 26.25 31.00
CA ILE A 18 -21.99 25.55 29.70
C ILE A 18 -21.04 26.32 28.77
N LEU A 19 -21.17 27.65 28.72
CA LEU A 19 -20.33 28.49 27.85
C LEU A 19 -18.86 28.46 28.29
N VAL A 20 -18.60 28.53 29.60
CA VAL A 20 -17.24 28.37 30.16
C VAL A 20 -16.67 26.98 29.85
N PHE A 21 -17.47 25.93 29.96
CA PHE A 21 -17.03 24.57 29.64
C PHE A 21 -16.65 24.42 28.15
N LEU A 22 -17.47 24.92 27.23
CA LEU A 22 -17.18 24.89 25.80
C LEU A 22 -15.92 25.69 25.46
N LEU A 23 -15.72 26.84 26.09
CA LEU A 23 -14.51 27.64 25.90
C LEU A 23 -13.26 26.88 26.37
N LEU A 24 -13.32 26.25 27.54
CA LEU A 24 -12.21 25.44 28.08
C LEU A 24 -11.92 24.22 27.19
N PHE A 25 -12.95 23.58 26.65
CA PHE A 25 -12.81 22.45 25.73
C PHE A 25 -12.11 22.86 24.44
N MET A 26 -12.51 23.99 23.83
CA MET A 26 -11.86 24.54 22.63
C MET A 26 -10.40 24.92 22.89
N ILE A 27 -10.08 25.50 24.06
CA ILE A 27 -8.70 25.80 24.46
C ILE A 27 -7.89 24.52 24.61
N PHE A 28 -8.46 23.48 25.21
CA PHE A 28 -7.80 22.17 25.38
C PHE A 28 -7.47 21.53 24.04
N GLU A 29 -8.43 21.47 23.11
CA GLU A 29 -8.20 20.96 21.75
C GLU A 29 -7.12 21.76 21.00
N TYR A 30 -7.16 23.09 21.08
CA TYR A 30 -6.14 23.95 20.48
C TYR A 30 -4.74 23.69 21.05
N LEU A 31 -4.63 23.55 22.38
CA LEU A 31 -3.38 23.25 23.05
C LEU A 31 -2.87 21.85 22.68
N ASN A 32 -3.75 20.85 22.58
CA ASN A 32 -3.39 19.50 22.13
C ASN A 32 -2.85 19.52 20.70
N TYR A 33 -3.57 20.13 19.76
CA TYR A 33 -3.13 20.24 18.37
C TYR A 33 -1.75 20.90 18.26
N LYS A 34 -1.56 22.03 18.98
CA LYS A 34 -0.28 22.76 19.00
C LYS A 34 0.84 22.01 19.73
N PHE A 35 0.50 21.21 20.74
CA PHE A 35 1.46 20.36 21.44
C PHE A 35 1.97 19.28 20.48
N TRP A 36 1.09 18.57 19.78
CA TRP A 36 1.51 17.52 18.84
C TRP A 36 2.20 18.06 17.57
N SER A 37 1.96 19.31 17.17
CA SER A 37 2.64 19.90 16.01
C SER A 37 4.09 20.31 16.28
N ASN A 38 4.45 20.64 17.53
CA ASN A 38 5.75 21.21 17.88
C ASN A 38 6.71 20.22 18.56
N TYR A 39 6.22 19.07 18.99
CA TYR A 39 7.05 18.04 19.60
C TYR A 39 7.22 16.86 18.64
N SER A 40 8.32 16.85 17.87
CA SER A 40 8.87 15.59 17.39
C SER A 40 9.51 14.90 18.59
N VAL A 41 8.93 13.80 19.07
CA VAL A 41 9.59 12.94 20.05
C VAL A 41 10.82 12.33 19.38
N GLN A 42 11.97 13.00 19.46
CA GLN A 42 13.26 12.37 19.21
C GLN A 42 13.55 11.48 20.42
N SER A 43 13.08 10.24 20.37
CA SER A 43 13.45 9.25 21.39
C SER A 43 14.95 8.95 21.26
N PRO A 44 15.79 9.22 22.27
CA PRO A 44 17.22 8.91 22.23
C PRO A 44 17.50 7.41 22.39
N ILE A 45 16.44 6.61 22.57
CA ILE A 45 16.54 5.17 22.74
C ILE A 45 16.62 4.56 21.33
N LEU A 46 17.83 4.17 20.96
CA LEU A 46 18.07 3.18 19.92
C LEU A 46 17.44 1.86 20.39
N ILE A 47 16.16 1.66 20.08
CA ILE A 47 15.54 0.35 20.22
C ILE A 47 16.16 -0.52 19.13
N LYS A 48 17.29 -1.16 19.46
CA LYS A 48 17.89 -2.20 18.63
C LYS A 48 16.95 -3.41 18.68
N PHE A 49 15.93 -3.41 17.84
CA PHE A 49 15.25 -4.64 17.48
C PHE A 49 16.28 -5.50 16.74
N GLN A 50 17.01 -6.35 17.47
CA GLN A 50 17.60 -7.55 16.89
C GLN A 50 16.45 -8.49 16.56
N SER A 51 15.63 -8.13 15.58
CA SER A 51 14.90 -9.13 14.83
C SER A 51 15.97 -10.09 14.30
N PRO A 52 15.86 -11.42 14.51
CA PRO A 52 16.73 -12.35 13.83
C PRO A 52 16.51 -12.12 12.33
N ILE A 53 17.44 -11.40 11.71
CA ILE A 53 17.46 -11.23 10.28
C ILE A 53 17.88 -12.60 9.76
N ILE A 54 16.92 -13.51 9.65
CA ILE A 54 16.98 -14.55 8.64
C ILE A 54 16.97 -13.73 7.35
N LYS A 55 18.16 -13.36 6.87
CA LYS A 55 18.38 -12.95 5.50
C LYS A 55 18.03 -14.18 4.67
N LYS A 56 16.74 -14.46 4.46
CA LYS A 56 16.34 -15.01 3.18
C LYS A 56 16.80 -13.94 2.21
N LYS A 57 17.97 -14.15 1.61
CA LYS A 57 18.32 -13.52 0.34
C LYS A 57 17.13 -13.85 -0.55
N GLY A 58 16.18 -12.94 -0.62
CA GLY A 58 15.20 -12.89 -1.68
C GLY A 58 15.98 -12.53 -2.94
N ILE A 59 16.77 -13.48 -3.42
CA ILE A 59 17.06 -13.57 -4.83
C ILE A 59 15.68 -13.89 -5.39
N TYR A 60 14.90 -12.86 -5.72
CA TYR A 60 13.91 -13.04 -6.76
C TYR A 60 14.76 -13.36 -7.99
N PRO A 61 14.74 -14.60 -8.52
CA PRO A 61 15.40 -14.84 -9.77
C PRO A 61 14.55 -14.12 -10.81
N TYR A 62 14.82 -12.83 -11.03
CA TYR A 62 14.52 -12.23 -12.31
C TYR A 62 15.44 -12.93 -13.30
N ARG A 63 15.01 -14.10 -13.76
CA ARG A 63 15.69 -14.91 -14.76
C ARG A 63 15.63 -14.09 -16.03
N GLN A 64 16.68 -13.29 -16.26
CA GLN A 64 16.91 -12.71 -17.57
C GLN A 64 16.90 -13.87 -18.56
N THR A 65 15.92 -13.86 -19.46
CA THR A 65 15.86 -14.79 -20.58
C THR A 65 17.02 -14.42 -21.49
N ASN A 66 18.20 -14.96 -21.18
CA ASN A 66 19.32 -14.93 -22.09
C ASN A 66 18.90 -15.82 -23.26
N ASN A 67 18.49 -15.17 -24.35
CA ASN A 67 18.31 -15.79 -25.66
C ASN A 67 19.70 -16.14 -26.20
N THR A 68 20.39 -17.08 -25.55
CA THR A 68 21.61 -17.66 -26.09
C THR A 68 21.17 -18.76 -27.05
N PRO A 69 21.37 -18.62 -28.37
CA PRO A 69 21.11 -19.71 -29.30
C PRO A 69 22.01 -20.89 -28.94
N LEU A 70 21.40 -22.01 -28.55
CA LEU A 70 22.08 -23.28 -28.36
C LEU A 70 22.72 -23.68 -29.70
N LYS A 71 24.05 -23.57 -29.79
CA LYS A 71 24.82 -24.14 -30.90
C LYS A 71 24.67 -25.66 -30.84
N SER A 72 24.00 -26.20 -31.86
CA SER A 72 23.82 -27.63 -32.11
C SER A 72 25.16 -28.36 -32.17
N SER A 73 25.38 -29.28 -31.22
CA SER A 73 26.50 -30.21 -31.26
C SER A 73 26.21 -31.29 -32.30
N LYS A 74 27.11 -31.42 -33.28
CA LYS A 74 27.16 -32.54 -34.21
C LYS A 74 27.54 -33.79 -33.41
N ASN A 75 26.56 -34.57 -32.99
CA ASN A 75 26.58 -36.04 -33.02
C ASN A 75 25.28 -36.56 -32.40
N GLY A 76 24.53 -37.27 -33.23
CA GLY A 76 23.21 -37.81 -32.90
C GLY A 76 23.26 -38.84 -31.79
N GLN A 77 22.53 -38.54 -30.71
CA GLN A 77 21.55 -39.42 -30.07
C GLN A 77 20.85 -38.57 -29.02
N ILE A 78 19.73 -37.94 -29.42
CA ILE A 78 18.84 -37.26 -28.48
C ILE A 78 17.94 -38.34 -27.89
N LEU A 79 18.30 -38.79 -26.70
CA LEU A 79 17.43 -39.56 -25.83
C LEU A 79 16.25 -38.64 -25.47
N SER A 80 15.11 -38.78 -26.15
CA SER A 80 13.88 -38.04 -25.88
C SER A 80 13.20 -38.57 -24.61
N VAL A 81 13.89 -38.48 -23.48
CA VAL A 81 13.33 -38.85 -22.17
C VAL A 81 12.40 -37.71 -21.74
N PHE A 82 11.11 -37.91 -21.98
CA PHE A 82 10.02 -37.18 -21.32
C PHE A 82 10.14 -35.65 -21.33
N GLY A 83 10.21 -35.08 -22.53
CA GLY A 83 9.88 -33.68 -22.73
C GLY A 83 8.37 -33.48 -22.58
N GLN A 84 7.86 -33.49 -21.34
CA GLN A 84 6.59 -32.80 -21.08
C GLN A 84 6.84 -31.33 -21.43
N GLU A 85 6.33 -30.90 -22.57
CA GLU A 85 6.15 -29.50 -22.91
C GLU A 85 5.24 -28.89 -21.83
N ARG A 86 5.83 -28.47 -20.70
CA ARG A 86 5.14 -27.57 -19.80
C ARG A 86 4.97 -26.30 -20.58
N GLU A 87 3.75 -26.04 -21.04
CA GLU A 87 3.34 -24.75 -21.58
C GLU A 87 3.94 -23.68 -20.68
N LYS A 88 4.85 -22.88 -21.24
CA LYS A 88 5.45 -21.78 -20.51
C LYS A 88 4.33 -20.77 -20.29
N LYS A 89 3.70 -20.84 -19.11
CA LYS A 89 2.73 -19.83 -18.68
C LYS A 89 3.35 -18.45 -18.90
N GLU A 90 2.65 -17.62 -19.65
CA GLU A 90 3.06 -16.26 -19.96
C GLU A 90 3.30 -15.49 -18.66
N PHE A 91 4.44 -14.80 -18.57
CA PHE A 91 4.77 -14.02 -17.38
C PHE A 91 3.95 -12.72 -17.37
N ARG A 92 3.11 -12.55 -16.33
CA ARG A 92 2.27 -11.37 -16.16
C ARG A 92 2.75 -10.51 -14.98
N PRO A 93 3.59 -9.48 -15.20
CA PRO A 93 4.22 -8.71 -14.13
C PRO A 93 3.22 -8.05 -13.18
N GLU A 94 2.05 -7.66 -13.66
CA GLU A 94 0.95 -7.10 -12.88
C GLU A 94 0.41 -8.10 -11.84
N LEU A 95 0.25 -9.37 -12.22
CA LEU A 95 -0.29 -10.40 -11.32
C LEU A 95 0.76 -10.85 -10.30
N GLU A 96 2.01 -10.93 -10.74
CA GLU A 96 3.15 -11.26 -9.88
C GLU A 96 3.41 -10.16 -8.85
N ALA A 97 3.31 -8.88 -9.26
CA ALA A 97 3.44 -7.76 -8.34
C ALA A 97 2.36 -7.82 -7.25
N ILE A 98 1.09 -8.01 -7.61
CA ILE A 98 0.00 -8.18 -6.63
C ILE A 98 0.27 -9.40 -5.74
N TYR A 99 0.67 -10.53 -6.30
CA TYR A 99 0.93 -11.76 -5.54
C TYR A 99 2.04 -11.58 -4.49
N ILE A 100 3.14 -10.91 -4.84
CA ILE A 100 4.27 -10.70 -3.92
C ILE A 100 3.85 -9.94 -2.67
N TYR A 101 2.94 -8.97 -2.79
CA TYR A 101 2.56 -8.09 -1.67
C TYR A 101 1.24 -8.47 -1.00
N PHE A 102 0.24 -8.92 -1.77
CA PHE A 102 -1.11 -9.24 -1.32
C PHE A 102 -1.44 -10.75 -1.37
N GLY A 103 -0.53 -11.59 -1.87
CA GLY A 103 -0.77 -13.03 -1.99
C GLY A 103 -1.92 -13.33 -2.94
N LYS A 104 -2.82 -14.24 -2.54
CA LYS A 104 -4.03 -14.61 -3.31
C LYS A 104 -5.27 -13.81 -2.90
N ASP A 105 -5.10 -12.61 -2.31
CA ASP A 105 -6.25 -11.77 -1.93
C ASP A 105 -7.00 -11.28 -3.17
N ILE A 106 -8.13 -11.90 -3.46
CA ILE A 106 -9.00 -11.59 -4.61
C ILE A 106 -9.41 -10.12 -4.63
N THR A 107 -9.52 -9.47 -3.47
CA THR A 107 -9.87 -8.05 -3.36
C THR A 107 -8.82 -7.16 -4.02
N ALA A 108 -7.53 -7.45 -3.81
CA ALA A 108 -6.44 -6.68 -4.40
C ALA A 108 -6.47 -6.75 -5.93
N TYR A 109 -6.70 -7.95 -6.47
CA TYR A 109 -6.84 -8.17 -7.92
C TYR A 109 -8.08 -7.45 -8.48
N ALA A 110 -9.22 -7.53 -7.80
CA ALA A 110 -10.45 -6.88 -8.22
C ALA A 110 -10.33 -5.34 -8.20
N ILE A 111 -9.67 -4.77 -7.19
CA ILE A 111 -9.36 -3.34 -7.13
C ILE A 111 -8.43 -2.95 -8.29
N ALA A 112 -7.35 -3.69 -8.54
CA ALA A 112 -6.44 -3.39 -9.64
C ALA A 112 -7.13 -3.47 -11.02
N MET A 113 -8.06 -4.42 -11.20
CA MET A 113 -8.90 -4.50 -12.39
C MET A 113 -9.82 -3.28 -12.52
N ALA A 114 -10.48 -2.87 -11.44
CA ALA A 114 -11.41 -1.73 -11.45
C ALA A 114 -10.71 -0.38 -11.66
N GLU A 115 -9.54 -0.20 -11.05
CA GLU A 115 -8.78 1.05 -11.07
C GLU A 115 -8.02 1.25 -12.41
N SER A 116 -7.33 0.21 -12.90
CA SER A 116 -6.43 0.36 -14.06
C SER A 116 -6.67 -0.62 -15.19
N GLY A 117 -7.62 -1.56 -15.06
CA GLY A 117 -7.75 -2.67 -15.99
C GLY A 117 -6.50 -3.56 -16.01
N LEU A 118 -5.80 -3.66 -14.87
CA LEU A 118 -4.51 -4.34 -14.74
C LEU A 118 -3.35 -3.75 -15.57
N ASN A 119 -3.41 -2.45 -15.91
CA ASN A 119 -2.37 -1.78 -16.68
C ASN A 119 -1.38 -1.02 -15.78
N CYS A 120 -0.13 -1.49 -15.70
CA CYS A 120 0.91 -0.87 -14.86
C CYS A 120 1.33 0.54 -15.27
N LYS A 121 0.96 0.99 -16.47
CA LYS A 121 1.28 2.32 -17.00
C LYS A 121 0.05 3.22 -17.12
N ARG A 122 -1.08 2.83 -16.53
CA ARG A 122 -2.31 3.63 -16.55
C ARG A 122 -2.08 4.96 -15.83
N THR A 123 -2.56 6.04 -16.43
CA THR A 123 -2.60 7.38 -15.83
C THR A 123 -4.02 7.90 -15.88
N SER A 124 -4.48 8.53 -14.80
CA SER A 124 -5.76 9.25 -14.76
C SER A 124 -5.53 10.76 -14.93
N ASP A 125 -6.60 11.49 -15.27
CA ASP A 125 -6.60 12.95 -15.29
C ASP A 125 -6.50 13.56 -13.88
N THR A 126 -6.79 12.76 -12.84
CA THR A 126 -6.72 13.14 -11.42
C THR A 126 -5.37 12.87 -10.79
N SER A 127 -4.31 12.67 -11.59
CA SER A 127 -2.95 12.40 -11.12
C SER A 127 -2.81 11.09 -10.31
N ASP A 128 -3.57 10.07 -10.69
CA ASP A 128 -3.44 8.71 -10.19
C ASP A 128 -2.70 7.83 -11.20
N TYR A 129 -1.75 7.04 -10.71
CA TYR A 129 -0.75 6.41 -11.56
C TYR A 129 -0.56 4.93 -11.27
N GLY A 130 -0.32 4.18 -12.35
CA GLY A 130 0.06 2.78 -12.38
C GLY A 130 -1.05 1.81 -11.99
N LEU A 131 -0.65 0.58 -11.65
CA LEU A 131 -1.53 -0.57 -11.48
C LEU A 131 -2.63 -0.36 -10.42
N MET A 132 -2.27 0.26 -9.29
CA MET A 132 -3.15 0.51 -8.14
C MET A 132 -3.66 1.96 -8.08
N GLN A 133 -3.48 2.73 -9.16
CA GLN A 133 -3.90 4.15 -9.28
C GLN A 133 -3.52 4.97 -8.03
N ILE A 134 -2.21 5.07 -7.77
CA ILE A 134 -1.69 5.82 -6.63
C ILE A 134 -1.65 7.32 -6.95
N HIS A 135 -2.30 8.13 -6.12
CA HIS A 135 -2.29 9.58 -6.23
C HIS A 135 -0.90 10.17 -5.91
N LEU A 136 -0.12 10.52 -6.95
CA LEU A 136 1.28 10.92 -6.77
C LEU A 136 1.49 12.18 -5.93
N PRO A 137 0.70 13.26 -6.06
CA PRO A 137 0.91 14.47 -5.25
C PRO A 137 0.95 14.21 -3.73
N LEU A 138 0.25 13.19 -3.24
CA LEU A 138 0.22 12.83 -1.81
C LEU A 138 1.19 11.69 -1.44
N HIS A 139 1.64 10.91 -2.42
CA HIS A 139 2.39 9.67 -2.17
C HIS A 139 3.76 9.59 -2.87
N GLN A 140 4.20 10.65 -3.57
CA GLN A 140 5.49 10.71 -4.25
C GLN A 140 6.65 10.34 -3.31
N TRP A 141 6.64 10.85 -2.08
CA TRP A 141 7.66 10.57 -1.08
C TRP A 141 7.84 9.07 -0.78
N ARG A 142 6.80 8.24 -0.98
CA ARG A 142 6.90 6.78 -0.81
C ARG A 142 7.69 6.15 -1.94
N PHE A 143 7.50 6.61 -3.17
CA PHE A 143 8.31 6.17 -4.31
C PHE A 143 9.78 6.58 -4.12
N ASP A 144 10.02 7.82 -3.72
CA ASP A 144 11.37 8.34 -3.46
C ASP A 144 12.07 7.55 -2.34
N LYS A 145 11.35 7.24 -1.26
CA LYS A 145 11.85 6.40 -0.14
C LYS A 145 12.34 5.03 -0.62
N PHE A 146 11.73 4.45 -1.64
CA PHE A 146 12.09 3.14 -2.16
C PHE A 146 13.00 3.19 -3.39
N GLY A 147 13.29 4.37 -3.94
CA GLY A 147 13.94 4.52 -5.25
C GLY A 147 13.11 3.90 -6.38
N GLY A 148 11.78 3.86 -6.25
CA GLY A 148 10.88 3.18 -7.16
C GLY A 148 10.25 4.12 -8.19
N LYS A 149 9.57 3.54 -9.19
CA LYS A 149 8.82 4.29 -10.21
C LYS A 149 7.35 3.88 -10.25
N TRP A 150 6.47 4.85 -10.45
CA TRP A 150 5.02 4.59 -10.48
C TRP A 150 4.57 3.70 -11.63
N ASP A 151 5.32 3.68 -12.73
CA ASP A 151 5.05 2.92 -13.96
C ASP A 151 5.60 1.49 -13.92
N ASN A 152 6.34 1.15 -12.86
CA ASN A 152 6.77 -0.21 -12.57
C ASN A 152 5.71 -0.91 -11.70
N CYS A 153 5.20 -2.06 -12.14
CA CYS A 153 4.15 -2.79 -11.41
C CYS A 153 4.54 -3.09 -9.96
N PHE A 154 5.77 -3.55 -9.73
CA PHE A 154 6.22 -3.98 -8.41
C PHE A 154 6.36 -2.80 -7.45
N ASP A 155 6.96 -1.70 -7.90
CA ASP A 155 7.09 -0.48 -7.09
C ASP A 155 5.73 0.14 -6.78
N ASN A 156 4.83 0.17 -7.78
CA ASN A 156 3.47 0.68 -7.61
C ASN A 156 2.68 -0.13 -6.58
N VAL A 157 2.68 -1.46 -6.69
CA VAL A 157 2.00 -2.35 -5.72
C VAL A 157 2.68 -2.31 -4.36
N LYS A 158 4.00 -2.17 -4.29
CA LYS A 158 4.72 -1.99 -3.02
C LYS A 158 4.23 -0.76 -2.27
N VAL A 159 4.11 0.38 -2.96
CA VAL A 159 3.59 1.62 -2.38
C VAL A 159 2.12 1.44 -1.97
N ALA A 160 1.30 0.80 -2.80
CA ALA A 160 -0.07 0.44 -2.47
C ALA A 160 -0.16 -0.40 -1.18
N TYR A 161 0.73 -1.39 -1.02
CA TYR A 161 0.76 -2.23 0.17
C TYR A 161 1.15 -1.46 1.44
N GLU A 162 2.07 -0.50 1.35
CA GLU A 162 2.37 0.39 2.48
C GLU A 162 1.16 1.24 2.87
N ILE A 163 0.43 1.78 1.90
CA ILE A 163 -0.82 2.53 2.14
C ILE A 163 -1.88 1.61 2.76
N TYR A 164 -2.03 0.38 2.26
CA TYR A 164 -2.96 -0.61 2.78
C TYR A 164 -2.67 -1.00 4.23
N LYS A 165 -1.40 -1.14 4.61
CA LYS A 165 -1.04 -1.45 6.00
C LYS A 165 -1.51 -0.36 6.97
N GLU A 166 -1.50 0.90 6.52
CA GLU A 166 -1.90 2.06 7.34
C GLU A 166 -3.40 2.30 7.34
N GLN A 167 -4.04 2.21 6.17
CA GLN A 167 -5.42 2.70 5.96
C GLN A 167 -6.37 1.60 5.46
N LYS A 168 -5.91 0.36 5.35
CA LYS A 168 -6.64 -0.75 4.71
C LYS A 168 -7.04 -0.35 3.28
N TRP A 169 -8.17 -0.86 2.79
CA TRP A 169 -8.66 -0.57 1.43
C TRP A 169 -9.37 0.78 1.30
N GLU A 170 -9.53 1.53 2.39
CA GLU A 170 -10.25 2.80 2.38
C GLU A 170 -9.69 3.83 1.37
N PRO A 171 -8.39 3.95 1.09
CA PRO A 171 -7.92 4.95 0.13
C PRO A 171 -8.42 4.76 -1.30
N TRP A 172 -8.86 3.55 -1.67
CA TRP A 172 -9.32 3.24 -3.02
C TRP A 172 -10.79 3.57 -3.21
N SER A 173 -11.08 4.47 -4.15
CA SER A 173 -12.45 4.92 -4.41
C SER A 173 -13.34 3.77 -4.88
N VAL A 174 -12.81 2.84 -5.68
CA VAL A 174 -13.53 1.64 -6.16
C VAL A 174 -13.93 0.70 -5.04
N TYR A 175 -13.19 0.72 -3.92
CA TYR A 175 -13.53 -0.05 -2.73
C TYR A 175 -14.68 0.63 -1.98
N LYS A 176 -14.57 1.95 -1.72
CA LYS A 176 -15.60 2.72 -1.01
C LYS A 176 -16.97 2.65 -1.68
N ASN A 177 -17.01 2.80 -3.00
CA ASN A 177 -18.24 2.76 -3.77
C ASN A 177 -18.65 1.34 -4.21
N LYS A 178 -17.92 0.31 -3.76
CA LYS A 178 -18.14 -1.12 -4.06
C LYS A 178 -18.05 -1.50 -5.54
N ARG A 179 -17.52 -0.65 -6.43
CA ARG A 179 -17.34 -0.98 -7.85
C ARG A 179 -16.36 -2.14 -8.08
N TYR A 180 -15.46 -2.42 -7.15
CA TYR A 180 -14.59 -3.60 -7.24
C TYR A 180 -15.38 -4.93 -7.23
N LEU A 181 -16.61 -4.96 -6.70
CA LEU A 181 -17.45 -6.16 -6.67
C LEU A 181 -17.77 -6.67 -8.07
N ASP A 182 -17.91 -5.76 -9.05
CA ASP A 182 -18.17 -6.09 -10.46
C ASP A 182 -17.04 -6.93 -11.08
N TYR A 183 -15.85 -6.90 -10.47
CA TYR A 183 -14.64 -7.59 -10.93
C TYR A 183 -14.26 -8.80 -10.06
N LEU A 184 -14.97 -9.09 -8.96
CA LEU A 184 -14.58 -10.15 -8.02
C LEU A 184 -14.52 -11.55 -8.66
N GLU A 185 -15.54 -11.93 -9.43
CA GLU A 185 -15.57 -13.25 -10.08
C GLU A 185 -14.48 -13.36 -11.15
N GLN A 186 -14.26 -12.30 -11.93
CA GLN A 186 -13.18 -12.25 -12.92
C GLN A 186 -11.81 -12.35 -12.26
N ALA A 187 -11.59 -11.63 -11.16
CA ALA A 187 -10.37 -11.70 -10.36
C ALA A 187 -10.14 -13.11 -9.80
N LYS A 188 -11.19 -13.76 -9.27
CA LYS A 188 -11.12 -15.12 -8.74
C LYS A 188 -10.73 -16.14 -9.81
N LEU A 189 -11.38 -16.09 -10.99
CA LEU A 189 -11.06 -16.95 -12.13
C LEU A 189 -9.63 -16.70 -12.62
N LEU A 190 -9.19 -15.44 -12.64
CA LEU A 190 -7.85 -15.09 -13.06
C LEU A 190 -6.78 -15.62 -12.09
N VAL A 191 -6.97 -15.40 -10.78
CA VAL A 191 -6.05 -15.89 -9.75
C VAL A 191 -5.98 -17.40 -9.77
N ASN A 192 -7.12 -18.08 -9.88
CA ASN A 192 -7.16 -19.53 -9.95
C ASN A 192 -6.40 -20.02 -11.19
N SER A 193 -6.74 -19.57 -12.40
CA SER A 193 -6.11 -20.06 -13.63
C SER A 193 -4.61 -19.75 -13.71
N TYR A 194 -4.20 -18.54 -13.32
CA TYR A 194 -2.81 -18.11 -13.40
C TYR A 194 -1.93 -18.85 -12.40
N PHE A 195 -2.38 -18.98 -11.14
CA PHE A 195 -1.60 -19.62 -10.06
C PHE A 195 -1.89 -21.10 -9.85
N GLU A 196 -2.75 -21.73 -10.68
CA GLU A 196 -2.97 -23.17 -10.63
C GLU A 196 -1.66 -23.94 -10.88
N GLY A 197 -1.35 -24.90 -10.00
CA GLY A 197 -0.16 -25.74 -10.12
C GLY A 197 1.16 -25.08 -9.72
N ARG A 198 1.13 -23.90 -9.08
CA ARG A 198 2.29 -23.29 -8.40
C ARG A 198 2.29 -23.54 -6.90
#